data_AF-A0A355BS07-F1
#
_entry.id   AF-A0A355BS07-F1
#
_cell.length_a   1.000
_cell.length_b   1.000
_cell.length_c   1.000
_cell.angle_alpha   90.00
_cell.angle_beta   90.00
_cell.angle_gamma   90.00
#
_symmetry.space_group_name_H-M   'P 1'
#
loop_
_entity.id
_entity.type
_entity.pdbx_description
1 polymer ?
#
loop_
_entity_poly.entity_id
_entity_poly.type
_entity_poly.pdbx_seq_one_letter_code
_entity_poly.pdbx_strand_id
1 'polypeptide(L)'
;MARAHAPYEVMDFHALTQRYMKKEKVSPVEGIYSVSGVVTKKGKALLGSAEKEKVTDRRDNYAQVAILADGGDTGRDFIEVSLNKTYLPRYPVIGEFTRASGGNILVYKHLEAHEKSSSYTFTYDANGDMLEGIRVETEGNTTVTYKLTYVKVYPKN
;
A
#
# COMPACT_ATOMS: atom_id res chain seq x y z
N MET A 1 16.92 -21.43 18.34
CA MET A 1 16.48 -20.03 18.20
C MET A 1 15.00 -20.03 17.86
N ALA A 2 14.15 -19.54 18.77
CA ALA A 2 12.71 -19.43 18.51
C ALA A 2 12.47 -18.39 17.41
N ARG A 3 11.81 -18.78 16.32
CA ARG A 3 11.38 -17.85 15.26
C ARG A 3 10.31 -16.95 15.86
N ALA A 4 10.57 -15.65 15.94
CA ALA A 4 9.54 -14.66 16.24
C ALA A 4 8.36 -14.89 15.27
N HIS A 5 7.16 -15.09 15.82
CA HIS A 5 5.94 -15.07 15.02
C HIS A 5 5.84 -13.70 14.36
N ALA A 6 5.78 -13.68 13.03
CA ALA A 6 5.51 -12.46 12.31
C ALA A 6 4.08 -11.99 12.68
N PRO A 7 3.87 -10.72 13.08
CA PRO A 7 2.57 -10.22 13.57
C PRO A 7 1.51 -10.05 12.46
N TYR A 8 1.75 -10.61 11.28
CA TYR A 8 0.92 -10.47 10.08
C TYR A 8 0.61 -11.84 9.49
N GLU A 9 -0.54 -11.95 8.81
CA GLU A 9 -0.91 -13.13 8.03
C GLU A 9 0.21 -13.44 7.03
N VAL A 10 0.65 -14.71 6.98
CA VAL A 10 1.67 -15.17 6.04
C VAL A 10 1.07 -16.28 5.21
N MET A 11 1.02 -16.07 3.91
CA MET A 11 0.61 -17.11 2.97
C MET A 11 1.82 -17.91 2.51
N ASP A 12 1.59 -19.20 2.25
CA ASP A 12 2.49 -20.00 1.42
C ASP A 12 2.07 -19.94 -0.06
N PHE A 13 2.87 -20.57 -0.92
CA PHE A 13 2.60 -20.61 -2.36
C PHE A 13 1.28 -21.34 -2.69
N HIS A 14 0.89 -22.35 -1.91
CA HIS A 14 -0.34 -23.10 -2.17
C HIS A 14 -1.58 -22.25 -1.87
N ALA A 15 -1.60 -21.54 -0.74
CA ALA A 15 -2.67 -20.61 -0.38
C ALA A 15 -2.78 -19.47 -1.40
N LEU A 16 -1.65 -18.90 -1.83
CA LEU A 16 -1.59 -17.85 -2.83
C LEU A 16 -2.19 -18.30 -4.18
N THR A 17 -1.79 -19.50 -4.65
CA THR A 17 -2.29 -20.04 -5.92
C THR A 17 -3.77 -20.40 -5.86
N GLN A 18 -4.24 -21.02 -4.76
CA GLN A 18 -5.66 -21.28 -4.59
C GLN A 18 -6.49 -19.99 -4.64
N ARG A 19 -6.04 -18.93 -3.95
CA ARG A 19 -6.74 -17.64 -3.94
C ARG A 19 -6.76 -17.01 -5.33
N TYR A 20 -5.67 -17.12 -6.09
CA TYR A 20 -5.62 -16.64 -7.48
C TYR A 20 -6.56 -17.43 -8.42
N MET A 21 -6.58 -18.76 -8.30
CA MET A 21 -7.33 -19.63 -9.21
C MET A 21 -8.85 -19.67 -8.95
N LYS A 22 -9.30 -19.34 -7.74
CA LYS A 22 -10.74 -19.34 -7.39
C LYS A 22 -11.51 -18.11 -7.87
N LYS A 23 -10.88 -17.19 -8.61
CA LYS A 23 -11.49 -15.91 -9.01
C LYS A 23 -12.38 -16.09 -10.24
N GLU A 24 -13.64 -15.67 -10.15
CA GLU A 24 -14.56 -15.63 -11.28
C GLU A 24 -14.37 -14.39 -12.17
N LYS A 25 -13.96 -13.25 -11.58
CA LYS A 25 -13.64 -12.00 -12.29
C LYS A 25 -12.41 -11.34 -11.68
N VAL A 26 -11.50 -10.86 -12.53
CA VAL A 26 -10.32 -10.11 -12.12
C VAL A 26 -10.70 -8.64 -11.96
N SER A 27 -10.51 -8.08 -10.77
CA SER A 27 -10.71 -6.65 -10.56
C SER A 27 -9.57 -5.85 -11.20
N PRO A 28 -9.83 -4.66 -11.77
CA PRO A 28 -8.77 -3.79 -12.30
C PRO A 28 -7.70 -3.39 -11.27
N VAL A 29 -8.02 -3.42 -9.98
CA VAL A 29 -7.09 -3.10 -8.88
C VAL A 29 -6.12 -4.25 -8.60
N GLU A 30 -6.41 -5.46 -9.06
CA GLU A 30 -5.53 -6.61 -8.86
C GLU A 30 -4.36 -6.58 -9.83
N GLY A 31 -3.21 -7.03 -9.35
CA GLY A 31 -2.00 -7.08 -10.14
C GLY A 31 -0.73 -7.10 -9.30
N ILE A 32 0.40 -7.12 -10.00
CA ILE A 32 1.73 -6.89 -9.44
C ILE A 32 2.07 -5.43 -9.68
N TYR A 33 2.53 -4.75 -8.64
CA TYR A 33 2.85 -3.33 -8.64
C TYR A 33 4.30 -3.09 -8.24
N SER A 34 4.92 -2.07 -8.84
CA SER A 34 6.13 -1.45 -8.31
C SER A 34 5.74 -0.23 -7.47
N VAL A 35 6.34 -0.10 -6.29
CA VAL A 35 5.97 0.90 -5.29
C VAL A 35 7.06 1.95 -5.15
N SER A 36 6.66 3.22 -5.19
CA SER A 36 7.48 4.39 -4.91
C SER A 36 6.86 5.22 -3.78
N GLY A 37 7.67 5.97 -3.05
CA GLY A 37 7.25 6.78 -1.91
C GLY A 37 7.93 8.15 -1.90
N VAL A 38 7.17 9.19 -1.56
CA VAL A 38 7.67 10.57 -1.38
C VAL A 38 7.10 11.13 -0.08
N VAL A 39 7.98 11.73 0.73
CA VAL A 39 7.58 12.46 1.93
C VAL A 39 7.90 13.93 1.75
N THR A 40 6.89 14.77 1.91
CA THR A 40 7.01 16.21 1.82
C THR A 40 6.63 16.84 3.14
N LYS A 41 7.42 17.82 3.60
CA LYS A 41 7.10 18.65 4.77
C LYS A 41 6.82 20.07 4.33
N LYS A 42 5.71 20.62 4.81
CA LYS A 42 5.28 22.00 4.59
C LYS A 42 5.08 22.70 5.92
N GLY A 43 5.76 23.83 6.15
CA GLY A 43 5.63 24.57 7.41
C GLY A 43 6.24 25.96 7.36
N LYS A 44 6.02 26.76 8.41
CA LYS A 44 6.61 28.10 8.54
C LYS A 44 8.01 28.02 9.12
N ALA A 45 8.93 28.80 8.57
CA ALA A 45 10.27 28.96 9.17
C ALA A 45 10.16 29.72 10.51
N LEU A 46 11.04 29.41 11.47
CA LEU A 46 11.08 30.00 12.82
C LEU A 46 11.08 31.55 12.86
N LEU A 47 11.45 32.22 11.76
CA LEU A 47 11.56 33.68 11.64
C LEU A 47 10.92 34.24 10.35
N GLY A 48 10.09 33.46 9.64
CA GLY A 48 9.51 33.88 8.35
C GLY A 48 8.00 33.68 8.28
N SER A 49 7.29 34.60 7.61
CA SER A 49 5.85 34.51 7.37
C SER A 49 5.48 33.55 6.24
N ALA A 50 6.44 33.20 5.38
CA ALA A 50 6.24 32.32 4.23
C ALA A 50 6.29 30.84 4.62
N GLU A 51 5.31 30.08 4.14
CA GLU A 51 5.34 28.62 4.17
C GLU A 51 6.39 28.10 3.19
N LYS A 52 7.17 27.11 3.62
CA LYS A 52 8.13 26.41 2.77
C LYS A 52 7.75 24.94 2.68
N GLU A 53 7.82 24.40 1.47
CA GLU A 53 7.61 22.99 1.17
C GLU A 53 8.93 22.36 0.75
N LYS A 54 9.24 21.19 1.28
CA LYS A 54 10.47 20.44 0.97
C LYS A 54 10.20 18.95 0.95
N VAL A 55 10.70 18.26 -0.07
CA VAL A 55 10.80 16.80 -0.09
C VAL A 55 11.90 16.37 0.89
N THR A 56 11.53 15.56 1.89
CA THR A 56 12.43 15.07 2.94
C THR A 56 12.85 13.62 2.77
N ASP A 57 12.05 12.81 2.06
CA ASP A 57 12.42 11.46 1.67
C ASP A 57 11.84 11.15 0.29
N ARG A 58 12.57 10.36 -0.49
CA ARG A 58 12.13 9.86 -1.79
C ARG A 58 12.75 8.49 -2.04
N ARG A 59 11.88 7.53 -2.35
CA ARG A 59 12.26 6.16 -2.67
C ARG A 59 11.54 5.74 -3.93
N ASP A 60 12.27 5.63 -5.04
CA ASP A 60 11.69 5.21 -6.31
C ASP A 60 11.80 3.68 -6.46
N ASN A 61 10.71 3.03 -6.87
CA ASN A 61 10.60 1.59 -7.16
C ASN A 61 11.21 0.67 -6.09
N TYR A 62 11.06 1.01 -4.82
CA TYR A 62 11.76 0.38 -3.71
C TYR A 62 11.17 -0.99 -3.32
N ALA A 63 9.94 -1.29 -3.74
CA ALA A 63 9.28 -2.55 -3.46
C ALA A 63 8.46 -3.05 -4.65
N GLN A 64 8.19 -4.36 -4.64
CA GLN A 64 7.20 -5.00 -5.48
C GLN A 64 6.21 -5.77 -4.62
N VAL A 65 4.93 -5.67 -4.99
CA VAL A 65 3.82 -6.24 -4.22
C VAL A 65 2.79 -6.82 -5.16
N ALA A 66 2.03 -7.81 -4.69
CA ALA A 66 0.83 -8.28 -5.35
C ALA A 66 -0.40 -7.79 -4.60
N ILE A 67 -1.36 -7.18 -5.31
CA ILE A 67 -2.68 -6.86 -4.78
C ILE A 67 -3.64 -7.91 -5.28
N LEU A 68 -4.35 -8.55 -4.35
CA LEU A 68 -5.25 -9.68 -4.63
C LEU A 68 -6.59 -9.40 -3.99
N ALA A 69 -7.68 -9.70 -4.71
CA ALA A 69 -9.01 -9.69 -4.14
C ALA A 69 -9.07 -10.65 -2.94
N ASP A 70 -9.63 -10.16 -1.85
CA ASP A 70 -9.87 -10.91 -0.63
C ASP A 70 -11.39 -11.07 -0.46
N GLY A 71 -11.98 -11.95 -1.27
CA GLY A 71 -13.41 -12.22 -1.19
C GLY A 71 -13.78 -12.99 0.08
N GLY A 72 -14.65 -12.43 0.92
CA GLY A 72 -15.22 -13.07 2.11
C GLY A 72 -15.85 -12.08 3.10
N ASP A 73 -16.34 -12.58 4.24
CA ASP A 73 -16.92 -11.80 5.36
C ASP A 73 -15.87 -11.03 6.20
N THR A 74 -14.68 -10.78 5.65
CA THR A 74 -13.54 -10.20 6.39
C THR A 74 -13.60 -8.67 6.51
N GLY A 75 -14.48 -8.01 5.75
CA GLY A 75 -14.58 -6.55 5.67
C GLY A 75 -13.48 -5.87 4.85
N ARG A 76 -12.64 -6.65 4.16
CA ARG A 76 -11.57 -6.19 3.26
C ARG A 76 -11.95 -6.55 1.83
N ASP A 77 -11.63 -5.69 0.85
CA ASP A 77 -11.83 -6.00 -0.57
C ASP A 77 -10.57 -6.60 -1.20
N PHE A 78 -9.39 -6.13 -0.76
CA PHE A 78 -8.10 -6.61 -1.26
C PHE A 78 -7.06 -6.73 -0.14
N ILE A 79 -6.08 -7.59 -0.38
CA ILE A 79 -4.86 -7.69 0.42
C ILE A 79 -3.63 -7.33 -0.44
N GLU A 80 -2.67 -6.69 0.20
CA GLU A 80 -1.33 -6.43 -0.35
C GLU A 80 -0.34 -7.45 0.20
N VAL A 81 0.38 -8.09 -0.72
CA VAL A 81 1.31 -9.16 -0.40
C VAL A 81 2.70 -8.75 -0.86
N SER A 82 3.69 -8.83 0.04
CA SER A 82 5.07 -8.53 -0.32
C SER A 82 5.63 -9.61 -1.24
N LEU A 83 6.27 -9.20 -2.34
CA LEU A 83 7.04 -10.09 -3.23
C LEU A 83 8.55 -10.01 -2.98
N ASN A 84 8.96 -9.48 -1.83
CA ASN A 84 10.37 -9.37 -1.48
C ASN A 84 11.01 -10.77 -1.38
N LYS A 85 12.10 -10.96 -2.13
CA LYS A 85 12.83 -12.24 -2.22
C LYS A 85 13.31 -12.76 -0.87
N THR A 86 13.59 -11.89 0.08
CA THR A 86 14.03 -12.24 1.43
C THR A 86 13.02 -13.10 2.19
N TYR A 87 11.74 -12.99 1.86
CA TYR A 87 10.68 -13.76 2.54
C TYR A 87 10.37 -15.08 1.87
N LEU A 88 10.89 -15.36 0.66
CA LEU A 88 10.57 -16.58 -0.07
C LEU A 88 10.97 -17.84 0.73
N PRO A 89 10.13 -18.89 0.72
CA PRO A 89 8.90 -19.08 -0.08
C PRO A 89 7.62 -18.56 0.61
N ARG A 90 7.72 -17.64 1.57
CA ARG A 90 6.60 -17.05 2.32
C ARG A 90 6.23 -15.67 1.79
N TYR A 91 4.94 -15.37 1.86
CA TYR A 91 4.33 -14.18 1.29
C TYR A 91 3.54 -13.44 2.37
N PRO A 92 4.16 -12.48 3.08
CA PRO A 92 3.48 -11.75 4.14
C PRO A 92 2.43 -10.80 3.55
N VAL A 93 1.25 -10.78 4.18
CA VAL A 93 0.23 -9.77 3.96
C VAL A 93 0.65 -8.51 4.71
N ILE A 94 0.94 -7.45 3.97
CA ILE A 94 1.50 -6.19 4.49
C ILE A 94 0.53 -5.02 4.39
N GLY A 95 -0.65 -5.24 3.80
CA GLY A 95 -1.66 -4.21 3.72
C GLY A 95 -3.03 -4.74 3.33
N GLU A 96 -4.03 -3.91 3.57
CA GLU A 96 -5.44 -4.21 3.37
C GLU A 96 -6.09 -3.02 2.67
N PHE A 97 -6.90 -3.27 1.65
CA PHE A 97 -7.71 -2.24 0.99
C PHE A 97 -9.19 -2.51 1.16
N THR A 98 -9.95 -1.47 1.46
CA THR A 98 -11.42 -1.46 1.45
C THR A 98 -11.90 -0.34 0.54
N ARG A 99 -12.84 -0.62 -0.35
CA ARG A 99 -13.45 0.37 -1.23
C ARG A 99 -14.36 1.29 -0.44
N ALA A 100 -14.20 2.60 -0.65
CA ALA A 100 -15.19 3.56 -0.19
C ALA A 100 -16.43 3.50 -1.11
N SER A 101 -17.62 3.74 -0.58
CA SER A 101 -18.85 3.79 -1.37
C SER A 101 -18.75 4.87 -2.45
N GLY A 102 -18.89 4.49 -3.73
CA GLY A 102 -18.98 5.43 -4.85
C GLY A 102 -17.88 5.39 -5.93
N GLY A 103 -16.90 4.47 -5.89
CA GLY A 103 -16.01 4.27 -7.05
C GLY A 103 -14.56 3.90 -6.73
N ASN A 104 -13.63 4.52 -7.48
CA ASN A 104 -12.18 4.25 -7.54
C ASN A 104 -11.36 4.64 -6.30
N ILE A 105 -12.03 4.92 -5.17
CA ILE A 105 -11.39 5.29 -3.90
C ILE A 105 -11.25 4.05 -3.02
N LEU A 106 -10.06 3.86 -2.45
CA LEU A 106 -9.71 2.76 -1.57
C LEU A 106 -9.15 3.33 -0.26
N VAL A 107 -9.63 2.84 0.88
CA VAL A 107 -8.99 3.04 2.17
C VAL A 107 -7.95 1.94 2.32
N TYR A 108 -6.68 2.33 2.41
CA TYR A 108 -5.56 1.42 2.61
C TYR A 108 -5.11 1.45 4.06
N LYS A 109 -4.86 0.28 4.63
CA LYS A 109 -4.22 0.10 5.92
C LYS A 109 -2.92 -0.68 5.73
N HIS A 110 -1.80 -0.04 5.95
CA HIS A 110 -0.48 -0.69 6.01
C HIS A 110 -0.30 -1.38 7.35
N LEU A 111 0.13 -2.65 7.32
CA LEU A 111 0.39 -3.46 8.51
C LEU A 111 1.88 -3.39 8.84
N GLU A 112 2.23 -2.68 9.91
CA GLU A 112 3.62 -2.56 10.37
C GLU A 112 3.94 -3.64 11.41
N ALA A 113 5.23 -3.81 11.72
CA ALA A 113 5.64 -4.65 12.83
C ALA A 113 5.10 -4.10 14.16
N HIS A 114 4.86 -4.99 15.14
CA HIS A 114 4.39 -4.66 16.49
C HIS A 114 3.00 -4.01 16.54
N GLU A 115 2.05 -4.49 15.72
CA GLU A 115 0.63 -4.08 15.72
C GLU A 115 0.39 -2.59 15.39
N LYS A 116 1.42 -1.89 14.93
CA LYS A 116 1.26 -0.55 14.37
C LYS A 116 0.64 -0.65 12.99
N SER A 117 -0.19 0.33 12.65
CA SER A 117 -0.72 0.45 11.30
C SER A 117 -0.81 1.90 10.89
N SER A 118 -0.71 2.11 9.58
CA SER A 118 -0.75 3.43 8.96
C SER A 118 -1.81 3.42 7.87
N SER A 119 -2.70 4.42 7.88
CA SER A 119 -3.80 4.48 6.91
C SER A 119 -3.58 5.54 5.84
N TYR A 120 -3.93 5.21 4.60
CA TYR A 120 -3.83 6.09 3.43
C TYR A 120 -5.15 6.07 2.66
N THR A 121 -5.48 7.20 2.02
CA THR A 121 -6.54 7.25 1.03
C THR A 121 -5.93 7.04 -0.34
N PHE A 122 -6.34 5.98 -1.03
CA PHE A 122 -5.90 5.63 -2.35
C PHE A 122 -6.94 5.95 -3.41
N THR A 123 -6.47 6.34 -4.59
CA THR A 123 -7.28 6.41 -5.82
C THR A 123 -6.69 5.48 -6.88
N TYR A 124 -7.57 4.80 -7.61
CA TYR A 124 -7.20 4.00 -8.78
C TYR A 124 -7.44 4.79 -10.06
N ASP A 125 -6.38 4.97 -10.84
CA ASP A 125 -6.43 5.44 -12.23
C ASP A 125 -6.34 4.21 -13.15
N ALA A 126 -7.49 3.86 -13.74
CA ALA A 126 -7.60 2.73 -14.66
C ALA A 126 -6.84 2.96 -15.98
N ASN A 127 -6.66 4.20 -16.42
CA ASN A 127 -5.97 4.50 -17.68
C ASN A 127 -4.45 4.44 -17.51
N GLY A 128 -3.96 4.90 -16.36
CA GLY A 128 -2.54 4.87 -15.99
C GLY A 128 -2.09 3.55 -15.37
N ASP A 129 -3.00 2.60 -15.14
CA ASP A 129 -2.71 1.35 -14.43
C ASP A 129 -2.03 1.61 -13.07
N MET A 130 -2.52 2.64 -12.36
CA MET A 130 -1.83 3.26 -11.24
C MET A 130 -2.74 3.41 -10.02
N LEU A 131 -2.16 3.19 -8.86
CA LEU A 131 -2.74 3.48 -7.55
C LEU A 131 -1.92 4.59 -6.90
N GLU A 132 -2.58 5.64 -6.42
CA GLU A 132 -1.93 6.74 -5.69
C GLU A 132 -2.54 6.89 -4.31
N GLY A 133 -1.70 6.76 -3.28
CA GLY A 133 -2.08 6.82 -1.87
C GLY A 133 -1.54 8.05 -1.19
N ILE A 134 -2.38 8.76 -0.45
CA ILE A 134 -2.01 9.95 0.31
C ILE A 134 -2.38 9.78 1.78
N ARG A 135 -1.43 10.11 2.66
CA ARG A 135 -1.63 10.32 4.09
C ARG A 135 -1.06 11.69 4.46
N VAL A 136 -1.80 12.43 5.28
CA VAL A 136 -1.38 13.75 5.75
C VAL A 136 -1.41 13.75 7.27
N GLU A 137 -0.35 14.26 7.87
CA GLU A 137 -0.21 14.44 9.32
C GLU A 137 0.12 15.89 9.61
N THR A 138 -0.36 16.40 10.74
CA THR A 138 -0.05 17.74 11.22
C THR A 138 0.69 17.64 12.54
N GLU A 139 1.92 18.12 12.56
CA GLU A 139 2.80 18.21 13.72
C GLU A 139 3.05 19.68 14.04
N GLY A 140 2.27 20.23 14.97
CA GLY A 140 2.34 21.66 15.33
C GLY A 140 2.02 22.57 14.13
N ASN A 141 3.03 23.30 13.64
CA ASN A 141 2.91 24.20 12.49
C ASN A 141 3.37 23.56 11.16
N THR A 142 3.68 22.27 11.17
CA THR A 142 4.21 21.53 10.03
C THR A 142 3.20 20.48 9.58
N THR A 143 2.88 20.47 8.30
CA THR A 143 2.13 19.40 7.64
C THR A 143 3.13 18.47 6.96
N VAL A 144 3.01 17.17 7.24
CA VAL A 144 3.78 16.11 6.59
C VAL A 144 2.84 15.34 5.67
N THR A 145 3.19 15.26 4.39
CA THR A 145 2.44 14.49 3.39
C THR A 145 3.27 13.29 2.97
N TYR A 146 2.69 12.11 3.13
CA TYR A 146 3.23 10.84 2.66
C TYR A 146 2.45 10.45 1.42
N LYS A 147 3.16 10.32 0.31
CA LYS A 147 2.62 9.88 -0.97
C LYS A 147 3.21 8.53 -1.34
N LEU A 148 2.35 7.59 -1.68
CA LEU A 148 2.70 6.31 -2.25
C LEU A 148 2.19 6.24 -3.68
N THR A 149 3.01 5.76 -4.60
CA THR A 149 2.65 5.54 -6.00
C THR A 149 2.94 4.11 -6.38
N TYR A 150 1.91 3.43 -6.87
CA TYR A 150 1.91 2.01 -7.22
C TYR A 150 1.63 1.93 -8.71
N VAL A 151 2.64 1.56 -9.50
CA VAL A 151 2.49 1.39 -10.94
C VAL A 151 2.35 -0.09 -11.24
N LYS A 152 1.25 -0.51 -11.88
CA LYS A 152 1.02 -1.90 -12.24
C LYS A 152 2.05 -2.33 -13.27
N VAL A 153 2.76 -3.41 -12.96
CA VAL A 153 3.72 -4.03 -13.87
C VAL A 153 3.15 -5.29 -14.52
N TYR A 154 2.10 -5.88 -13.93
CA TYR A 154 1.38 -7.03 -14.47
C TYR A 154 -0.04 -7.16 -13.90
N PRO A 155 -1.06 -7.58 -14.68
CA PRO A 155 -1.04 -7.56 -16.15
C PRO A 155 -0.91 -6.11 -16.64
N LYS A 156 -0.26 -5.89 -17.79
CA LYS A 156 -0.31 -4.58 -18.45
C LYS A 156 -1.54 -4.54 -19.34
N ASN A 157 -2.29 -3.45 -19.31
CA ASN A 157 -3.31 -3.18 -20.33
C ASN A 157 -2.67 -2.94 -21.70
#